data_AF-A0A318SM74-F1
#
_entry.id   AF-A0A318SM74-F1
#
_cell.length_a   1.000
_cell.length_b   1.000
_cell.length_c   1.000
_cell.angle_alpha   90.00
_cell.angle_beta   90.00
_cell.angle_gamma   90.00
#
_symmetry.space_group_name_H-M   'P 1'
#
loop_
_entity.id
_entity.type
_entity.pdbx_description
1 polymer ?
#
loop_
_entity_poly.entity_id
_entity_poly.type
_entity_poly.pdbx_seq_one_letter_code
_entity_poly.pdbx_strand_id
1 'polypeptide(L)'
;MRVERDAARVAAAEARAAVARQEGRRVIVNDECRRRIVAVVDEAAQLNLAGAAAGDLLTASQVIVYKAGLAWITAMRGVAEAMKEPGDNRDPSDDAHWPAPSAEVVALAGAF
;
A
#
# COMPACT_ATOMS: atom_id res chain seq x y z
N MET A 1 9.71 19.82 42.67
CA MET A 1 9.49 18.36 42.81
C MET A 1 8.06 17.83 42.52
N ARG A 2 6.93 18.48 42.87
CA ARG A 2 5.58 17.98 42.45
C ARG A 2 5.28 18.34 40.98
N VAL A 3 5.51 19.59 40.60
CA VAL A 3 5.33 20.12 39.23
C VAL A 3 6.17 19.35 38.19
N GLU A 4 7.42 19.03 38.48
CA GLU A 4 8.30 18.26 37.57
C GLU A 4 7.81 16.82 37.37
N ARG A 5 7.25 16.19 38.41
CA ARG A 5 6.67 14.84 38.32
C ARG A 5 5.38 14.85 37.50
N ASP A 6 4.58 15.90 37.62
CA ASP A 6 3.37 16.07 36.81
C ASP A 6 3.71 16.28 35.33
N ALA A 7 4.72 17.12 35.03
CA ALA A 7 5.20 17.34 33.66
C ALA A 7 5.75 16.05 33.01
N ALA A 8 6.55 15.26 33.75
CA ALA A 8 7.07 13.99 33.25
C ALA A 8 5.95 12.98 32.92
N ARG A 9 4.88 12.95 33.71
CA ARG A 9 3.73 12.08 33.46
C ARG A 9 2.97 12.48 32.20
N VAL A 10 2.80 13.78 31.96
CA VAL A 10 2.16 14.31 30.75
C VAL A 10 2.98 13.95 29.51
N ALA A 11 4.29 14.20 29.52
CA ALA A 11 5.16 13.86 28.39
C ALA A 11 5.13 12.35 28.06
N ALA A 12 5.13 11.49 29.09
CA ALA A 12 5.02 10.04 28.89
C ALA A 12 3.66 9.62 28.30
N ALA A 13 2.57 10.31 28.66
CA ALA A 13 1.25 10.05 28.09
C ALA A 13 1.19 10.48 26.61
N GLU A 14 1.74 11.65 26.28
CA GLU A 14 1.81 12.15 24.89
C GLU A 14 2.64 11.24 23.99
N ALA A 15 3.78 10.75 24.49
CA ALA A 15 4.61 9.79 23.76
C ALA A 15 3.86 8.48 23.45
N ARG A 16 3.14 7.93 24.44
CA ARG A 16 2.30 6.72 24.22
C ARG A 16 1.20 6.98 23.21
N ALA A 17 0.54 8.13 23.28
CA ALA A 17 -0.50 8.51 22.32
C ALA A 17 0.07 8.68 20.91
N ALA A 18 1.29 9.20 20.77
CA ALA A 18 1.98 9.30 19.48
C ALA A 18 2.28 7.93 18.88
N VAL A 19 2.78 6.98 19.68
CA VAL A 19 3.00 5.59 19.24
C VAL A 19 1.70 4.94 18.79
N ALA A 20 0.63 5.05 19.59
CA ALA A 20 -0.66 4.46 19.24
C ALA A 20 -1.26 5.06 17.94
N ARG A 21 -1.14 6.37 17.75
CA ARG A 21 -1.54 7.04 16.48
C ARG A 21 -0.73 6.51 15.30
N GLN A 22 0.58 6.33 15.49
CA GLN A 22 1.48 5.82 14.47
C GLN A 22 1.15 4.38 14.08
N GLU A 23 0.84 3.52 15.05
CA GLU A 23 0.39 2.14 14.79
C GLU A 23 -0.95 2.11 14.07
N GLY A 24 -1.93 2.91 14.51
CA GLY A 24 -3.23 3.03 13.85
C GLY A 24 -3.09 3.50 12.39
N ARG A 25 -2.21 4.48 12.15
CA ARG A 25 -1.88 4.96 10.80
C ARG A 25 -1.36 3.83 9.91
N ARG A 26 -0.44 3.01 10.41
CA ARG A 26 0.15 1.88 9.67
C ARG A 26 -0.90 0.86 9.24
N VAL A 27 -1.83 0.52 10.13
CA VAL A 27 -2.93 -0.42 9.82
C VAL A 27 -3.80 0.15 8.71
N ILE A 28 -4.31 1.37 8.86
CA ILE A 28 -5.21 2.01 7.89
C ILE A 28 -4.55 2.09 6.50
N VAL A 29 -3.30 2.55 6.43
CA VAL A 29 -2.59 2.70 5.15
C VAL A 29 -2.30 1.35 4.49
N ASN A 30 -1.96 0.31 5.27
CA ASN A 30 -1.74 -1.04 4.75
C ASN A 30 -3.02 -1.64 4.17
N ASP A 31 -4.11 -1.56 4.92
CA ASP A 31 -5.40 -2.11 4.52
C ASP A 31 -5.90 -1.43 3.25
N GLU A 32 -5.74 -0.12 3.16
CA GLU A 32 -6.15 0.65 1.99
C GLU A 32 -5.28 0.36 0.76
N CYS A 33 -3.95 0.28 0.93
CA CYS A 33 -3.05 -0.13 -0.14
C CYS A 33 -3.42 -1.53 -0.67
N ARG A 34 -3.66 -2.48 0.24
CA ARG A 34 -4.10 -3.83 -0.12
C ARG A 34 -5.43 -3.78 -0.88
N ARG A 35 -6.45 -3.11 -0.32
CA ARG A 35 -7.79 -2.99 -0.92
C ARG A 35 -7.71 -2.48 -2.36
N ARG A 36 -6.89 -1.46 -2.61
CA ARG A 36 -6.69 -0.89 -3.94
C ARG A 36 -6.00 -1.83 -4.90
N ILE A 37 -4.95 -2.54 -4.46
CA ILE A 37 -4.26 -3.54 -5.31
C ILE A 37 -5.23 -4.66 -5.71
N VAL A 38 -5.96 -5.24 -4.75
CA VAL A 38 -6.87 -6.36 -5.03
C VAL A 38 -8.10 -5.95 -5.82
N ALA A 39 -8.48 -4.67 -5.82
CA ALA A 39 -9.54 -4.15 -6.67
C ALA A 39 -9.16 -4.12 -8.16
N VAL A 40 -7.87 -4.15 -8.48
CA VAL A 40 -7.35 -4.16 -9.86
C VAL A 40 -6.90 -5.55 -10.27
N VAL A 41 -6.17 -6.22 -9.40
CA VAL A 41 -5.65 -7.58 -9.62
C VAL A 41 -5.87 -8.38 -8.34
N ASP A 42 -6.95 -9.14 -8.32
CA ASP A 42 -7.31 -9.93 -7.15
C ASP A 42 -6.29 -11.07 -6.89
N GLU A 43 -6.47 -11.78 -5.79
CA GLU A 43 -5.52 -12.82 -5.37
C GLU A 43 -5.45 -13.98 -6.36
N ALA A 44 -6.55 -14.32 -7.05
CA ALA A 44 -6.59 -15.38 -8.04
C ALA A 44 -5.84 -14.95 -9.32
N ALA A 45 -6.12 -13.75 -9.81
CA ALA A 45 -5.42 -13.17 -10.95
C ALA A 45 -3.91 -13.07 -10.69
N GLN A 46 -3.50 -12.66 -9.49
CA GLN A 46 -2.08 -12.62 -9.10
C GLN A 46 -1.42 -14.01 -9.17
N LEU A 47 -2.08 -15.04 -8.65
CA LEU A 47 -1.55 -16.40 -8.63
C LEU A 47 -1.49 -16.99 -10.04
N ASN A 48 -2.54 -16.78 -10.84
CA ASN A 48 -2.64 -17.25 -12.22
C ASN A 48 -1.61 -16.57 -13.12
N LEU A 49 -1.42 -15.25 -12.99
CA LEU A 49 -0.40 -14.50 -13.73
C LEU A 49 1.02 -14.95 -13.34
N ALA A 50 1.29 -15.16 -12.06
CA ALA A 50 2.58 -15.65 -11.60
C ALA A 50 2.87 -17.06 -12.16
N GLY A 51 1.87 -17.95 -12.13
CA GLY A 51 1.96 -19.29 -12.71
C GLY A 51 2.16 -19.28 -14.22
N ALA A 52 1.38 -18.46 -14.95
CA ALA A 52 1.51 -18.32 -16.40
C ALA A 52 2.86 -17.70 -16.81
N ALA A 53 3.36 -16.73 -16.05
CA ALA A 53 4.68 -16.16 -16.28
C ALA A 53 5.79 -17.19 -16.02
N ALA A 54 5.69 -17.99 -14.95
CA ALA A 54 6.67 -19.02 -14.62
C ALA A 54 6.66 -20.22 -15.59
N GLY A 55 5.51 -20.50 -16.20
CA GLY A 55 5.34 -21.55 -17.21
C GLY A 55 5.58 -21.10 -18.65
N ASP A 56 6.10 -19.89 -18.88
CA ASP A 56 6.28 -19.28 -20.21
C ASP A 56 4.99 -19.28 -21.08
N LEU A 57 3.83 -19.16 -20.43
CA LEU A 57 2.51 -19.16 -21.06
C LEU A 57 2.01 -17.76 -21.45
N LEU A 58 2.69 -16.71 -20.98
CA LEU A 58 2.41 -15.34 -21.39
C LEU A 58 3.06 -15.04 -22.74
N THR A 59 2.33 -14.35 -23.62
CA THR A 59 2.94 -13.80 -24.85
C THR A 59 3.97 -12.72 -24.50
N ALA A 60 4.85 -12.40 -25.45
CA ALA A 60 5.85 -11.34 -25.27
C ALA A 60 5.22 -9.99 -24.88
N SER A 61 4.06 -9.64 -25.46
CA SER A 61 3.33 -8.42 -25.08
C SER A 61 2.74 -8.51 -23.68
N GLN A 62 2.19 -9.66 -23.29
CA GLN A 62 1.67 -9.86 -21.93
C GLN A 62 2.77 -9.80 -20.88
N VAL A 63 3.98 -10.30 -21.16
CA VAL A 63 5.13 -10.18 -20.23
C VAL A 63 5.49 -8.71 -19.96
N ILE A 64 5.43 -7.85 -20.98
CA ILE A 64 5.68 -6.41 -20.81
C ILE A 64 4.63 -5.81 -19.87
N VAL A 65 3.34 -6.12 -20.09
CA VAL A 65 2.24 -5.61 -19.27
C VAL A 65 2.29 -6.18 -17.85
N TYR A 66 2.62 -7.45 -17.67
CA TYR A 66 2.83 -8.07 -16.36
C TYR A 66 3.92 -7.35 -15.56
N LYS A 67 5.06 -7.05 -16.19
CA LYS A 67 6.13 -6.27 -15.56
C LYS A 67 5.69 -4.84 -15.21
N ALA A 68 4.88 -4.21 -16.04
CA ALA A 68 4.29 -2.91 -15.73
C ALA A 68 3.34 -2.99 -14.51
N GLY A 69 2.57 -4.07 -14.39
CA GLY A 69 1.74 -4.35 -13.22
C GLY A 69 2.56 -4.53 -11.93
N LEU A 70 3.67 -5.26 -11.98
CA LEU A 70 4.60 -5.39 -10.84
C LEU A 70 5.22 -4.04 -10.43
N ALA A 71 5.58 -3.21 -11.41
CA ALA A 71 6.08 -1.86 -11.17
C ALA A 71 5.02 -0.98 -10.50
N TRP A 72 3.76 -1.07 -10.95
CA TRP A 72 2.63 -0.37 -10.33
C TRP A 72 2.38 -0.83 -8.88
N ILE A 73 2.37 -2.15 -8.59
CA ILE A 73 2.25 -2.67 -7.22
C ILE A 73 3.39 -2.17 -6.33
N THR A 74 4.60 -2.08 -6.89
CA THR A 74 5.77 -1.55 -6.17
C THR A 74 5.59 -0.07 -5.85
N ALA A 75 5.08 0.72 -6.80
CA ALA A 75 4.76 2.13 -6.60
C ALA A 75 3.65 2.34 -5.55
N MET A 76 2.58 1.53 -5.58
CA MET A 76 1.53 1.51 -4.56
C MET A 76 2.10 1.31 -3.16
N ARG A 77 2.97 0.30 -3.00
CA ARG A 77 3.64 0.01 -1.72
C ARG A 77 4.59 1.14 -1.30
N GLY A 78 5.28 1.77 -2.24
CA GLY A 78 6.13 2.93 -1.98
C GLY A 78 5.35 4.13 -1.44
N VAL A 79 4.17 4.43 -2.03
CA VAL A 79 3.26 5.46 -1.51
C VAL A 79 2.78 5.11 -0.11
N ALA A 80 2.40 3.85 0.12
CA ALA A 80 1.97 3.37 1.43
C ALA A 80 3.07 3.53 2.50
N GLU A 81 4.33 3.21 2.20
CA GLU A 81 5.42 3.46 3.14
C GLU A 81 5.59 4.94 3.44
N ALA A 82 5.58 5.80 2.42
CA ALA A 82 5.69 7.24 2.63
C ALA A 82 4.55 7.82 3.48
N MET A 83 3.32 7.31 3.32
CA MET A 83 2.16 7.73 4.11
C MET A 83 2.21 7.33 5.58
N LYS A 84 3.06 6.35 5.93
CA LYS A 84 3.26 5.92 7.30
C LYS A 84 4.27 6.80 8.04
N GLU A 85 5.05 7.63 7.36
CA GLU A 85 6.05 8.45 8.02
C GLU A 85 5.43 9.45 9.01
N PRO A 86 6.05 9.69 10.18
CA PRO A 86 5.57 10.69 11.12
C PRO A 86 5.42 12.06 10.45
N GLY A 87 4.24 12.67 10.58
CA GLY A 87 3.93 13.98 9.99
C GLY A 87 3.28 13.92 8.61
N ASP A 88 3.19 12.74 7.99
CA ASP A 88 2.35 12.55 6.80
C ASP A 88 0.86 12.50 7.20
N ASN A 89 0.09 13.46 6.65
CA ASN A 89 -1.33 13.62 6.94
C ASN A 89 -2.21 13.37 5.71
N ARG A 90 -1.69 12.70 4.67
CA ARG A 90 -2.49 12.38 3.49
C ARG A 90 -3.63 11.45 3.87
N ASP A 91 -4.82 11.69 3.31
CA ASP A 91 -5.95 10.80 3.49
C ASP A 91 -5.74 9.54 2.63
N PRO A 92 -5.60 8.32 3.21
CA PRO A 92 -5.43 7.11 2.43
C PRO A 92 -6.64 6.82 1.53
N SER A 93 -7.82 7.32 1.88
CA SER A 93 -9.02 7.11 1.09
C SER A 93 -9.09 7.98 -0.18
N ASP A 94 -8.25 9.03 -0.28
CA ASP A 94 -8.20 9.90 -1.46
C ASP A 94 -7.37 9.26 -2.58
N ASP A 95 -8.05 8.97 -3.69
CA ASP A 95 -7.49 8.37 -4.90
C ASP A 95 -6.33 9.18 -5.49
N ALA A 96 -6.32 10.51 -5.32
CA ALA A 96 -5.31 11.39 -5.89
C ALA A 96 -3.90 11.12 -5.35
N HIS A 97 -3.78 10.45 -4.21
CA HIS A 97 -2.48 10.10 -3.64
C HIS A 97 -1.89 8.78 -4.15
N TRP A 98 -2.68 7.96 -4.85
CA TRP A 98 -2.27 6.63 -5.27
C TRP A 98 -1.96 6.59 -6.77
N PRO A 99 -0.94 5.83 -7.20
CA PRO A 99 -0.67 5.67 -8.62
C PRO A 99 -1.83 4.91 -9.28
N ALA A 100 -2.31 5.43 -10.41
CA ALA A 100 -3.28 4.73 -11.23
C ALA A 100 -2.62 3.59 -12.02
N PRO A 101 -3.25 2.41 -12.14
CA PRO A 101 -2.79 1.37 -13.06
C PRO A 101 -3.01 1.81 -14.51
N SER A 102 -2.22 1.26 -15.45
CA SER A 102 -2.51 1.45 -16.88
C SER A 102 -3.72 0.61 -17.31
N ALA A 103 -4.38 1.01 -18.39
CA ALA A 103 -5.52 0.27 -18.93
C ALA A 103 -5.14 -1.16 -19.34
N GLU A 104 -3.93 -1.36 -19.86
CA GLU A 104 -3.41 -2.67 -20.23
C GLU A 104 -3.22 -3.57 -19.01
N VAL A 105 -2.74 -3.02 -17.88
CA VAL A 105 -2.59 -3.78 -16.63
C VAL A 105 -3.95 -4.26 -16.14
N VAL A 106 -4.96 -3.38 -16.15
CA VAL A 106 -6.34 -3.74 -15.78
C VAL A 106 -6.90 -4.81 -16.71
N ALA A 107 -6.70 -4.66 -18.03
CA ALA A 107 -7.18 -5.61 -19.02
C ALA A 107 -6.50 -6.99 -18.89
N LEU A 108 -5.20 -7.02 -18.63
CA LEU A 108 -4.48 -8.27 -18.40
C LEU A 108 -4.95 -8.95 -17.12
N ALA A 109 -5.11 -8.20 -16.02
CA ALA A 109 -5.61 -8.73 -14.76
C ALA A 109 -7.01 -9.34 -14.90
N GLY A 110 -7.92 -8.71 -15.63
CA GLY A 110 -9.27 -9.24 -15.86
C GLY A 110 -9.34 -10.47 -16.78
N ALA A 111 -8.23 -10.86 -17.41
CA ALA A 111 -8.15 -12.04 -18.27
C ALA A 111 -7.54 -13.28 -17.57
N PHE A 112 -7.11 -13.14 -16.32
CA PHE A 112 -6.45 -14.17 -15.51
C PHE A 112 -7.16 -14.35 -14.16
#